data_AF-A0A6G7GNL7-F1
#
_entry.id   AF-A0A6G7GNL7-F1
#
_cell.length_a   1.000
_cell.length_b   1.000
_cell.length_c   1.000
_cell.angle_alpha   90.00
_cell.angle_beta   90.00
_cell.angle_gamma   90.00
#
_symmetry.space_group_name_H-M   'P 1'
#
loop_
_entity.id
_entity.type
_entity.pdbx_description
1 polymer ?
#
loop_
_entity_poly.entity_id
_entity_poly.type
_entity_poly.pdbx_seq_one_letter_code
_entity_poly.pdbx_strand_id
1 'polypeptide(L)'
;MSRIEGVALHLEWARQAEKTGDYLRARIEYMKCVESVKQVNQAGEYEQEFQNAAREYEEFVTRDPIYAKLISVLIPFIKSNPGILQSEISKQFPNMDWSELYQYTREISREDISYALYFAAKQGKISRTKKGRSYELKV
;
A
#
# COMPACT_ATOMS: atom_id res chain seq x y z
N MET A 1 0.98 0.36 28.19
CA MET A 1 0.21 -0.22 27.08
C MET A 1 0.92 -1.47 26.60
N SER A 2 0.21 -2.60 26.62
CA SER A 2 0.63 -3.83 25.96
C SER A 2 0.80 -3.57 24.46
N ARG A 3 1.77 -4.21 23.80
CA ARG A 3 1.98 -4.05 22.35
C ARG A 3 0.77 -4.49 21.53
N ILE A 4 -0.09 -5.35 22.07
CA ILE A 4 -1.36 -5.78 21.48
C ILE A 4 -2.45 -4.71 21.60
N GLU A 5 -2.45 -3.92 22.68
CA GLU A 5 -3.38 -2.78 22.80
C GLU A 5 -3.13 -1.72 21.71
N GLY A 6 -1.86 -1.58 21.29
CA GLY A 6 -1.49 -0.73 20.16
C GLY A 6 -2.08 -1.20 18.82
N VAL A 7 -2.22 -2.52 18.61
CA VAL A 7 -2.84 -3.09 17.40
C VAL A 7 -4.29 -2.67 17.27
N ALA A 8 -5.08 -2.87 18.34
CA ALA A 8 -6.51 -2.54 18.35
C ALA A 8 -6.72 -1.03 18.12
N LEU A 9 -5.87 -0.20 18.72
CA LEU A 9 -5.92 1.25 18.56
C LEU A 9 -5.64 1.70 17.13
N HIS A 10 -4.59 1.16 16.49
CA HIS A 10 -4.28 1.47 15.09
C HIS A 10 -5.41 1.05 14.15
N LEU A 11 -6.03 -0.10 14.40
CA LEU A 11 -7.15 -0.58 13.59
C LEU A 11 -8.39 0.33 13.72
N GLU A 12 -8.71 0.77 14.93
CA GLU A 12 -9.81 1.70 15.17
C GLU A 12 -9.58 3.05 14.49
N TRP A 13 -8.37 3.60 14.60
CA TRP A 13 -8.00 4.84 13.91
C TRP A 13 -8.03 4.70 12.39
N ALA A 14 -7.63 3.55 11.86
CA ALA A 14 -7.68 3.28 10.43
C ALA A 14 -9.13 3.31 9.91
N ARG A 15 -10.02 2.58 10.58
CA ARG A 15 -11.45 2.54 10.25
C ARG A 15 -12.12 3.90 10.39
N GLN A 16 -11.78 4.66 11.42
CA GLN A 16 -12.33 6.00 11.62
C GLN A 16 -11.86 6.95 10.51
N ALA A 17 -10.58 6.93 10.17
CA ALA A 17 -10.02 7.73 9.09
C ALA A 17 -10.71 7.39 7.75
N GLU A 18 -10.89 6.10 7.44
CA GLU A 18 -11.60 5.63 6.25
C GLU A 18 -13.04 6.17 6.20
N LYS A 19 -13.79 6.08 7.32
CA LYS A 19 -15.16 6.62 7.42
C LYS A 19 -15.23 8.14 7.20
N THR A 20 -14.20 8.86 7.61
CA THR A 20 -14.11 10.32 7.43
C THR A 20 -13.55 10.74 6.06
N GLY A 21 -13.19 9.78 5.19
CA GLY A 21 -12.60 10.04 3.88
C GLY A 21 -11.12 10.42 3.92
N ASP A 22 -10.45 10.29 5.07
CA ASP A 22 -9.00 10.52 5.20
C ASP A 22 -8.24 9.23 4.85
N TYR A 23 -8.23 8.88 3.56
CA TYR A 23 -7.65 7.65 3.04
C TYR A 23 -6.13 7.55 3.25
N LEU A 24 -5.41 8.67 3.24
CA LEU A 24 -3.98 8.66 3.54
C LEU A 24 -3.72 8.23 4.98
N ARG A 25 -4.44 8.81 5.93
CA ARG A 25 -4.34 8.41 7.33
C ARG A 25 -4.81 6.97 7.51
N ALA A 26 -5.92 6.58 6.89
CA ALA A 26 -6.41 5.20 6.95
C ALA A 26 -5.33 4.21 6.51
N ARG A 27 -4.69 4.45 5.36
CA ARG A 27 -3.58 3.64 4.86
C ARG A 27 -2.42 3.54 5.86
N ILE A 28 -1.99 4.66 6.43
CA ILE A 28 -0.89 4.70 7.39
C ILE A 28 -1.24 3.87 8.63
N GLU A 29 -2.46 4.02 9.16
CA GLU A 29 -2.89 3.31 10.36
C GLU A 29 -3.12 1.82 10.12
N TYR A 30 -3.69 1.41 8.97
CA TYR A 30 -3.75 -0.01 8.59
C TYR A 30 -2.34 -0.62 8.47
N MET A 31 -1.40 0.09 7.84
CA MET A 31 0.00 -0.36 7.75
C MET A 31 0.64 -0.51 9.13
N LYS A 32 0.45 0.47 10.03
CA LYS A 32 0.96 0.40 11.41
C LYS A 32 0.32 -0.76 12.19
N CYS A 33 -0.97 -1.02 12.00
CA CYS A 33 -1.66 -2.16 12.60
C CYS A 33 -0.97 -3.47 12.21
N VAL A 34 -0.80 -3.73 10.91
CA VAL A 34 -0.15 -4.95 10.40
C VAL A 34 1.29 -5.09 10.90
N GLU A 35 2.09 -4.02 10.84
CA GLU A 35 3.48 -4.07 11.33
C GLU A 35 3.55 -4.26 12.86
N SER A 36 2.60 -3.69 13.62
CA SER A 36 2.53 -3.91 15.08
C SER A 36 2.24 -5.36 15.42
N VAL A 37 1.30 -6.01 14.71
CA VAL A 37 1.01 -7.43 14.91
C VAL A 37 2.22 -8.28 14.52
N LYS A 38 2.83 -7.98 13.37
CA LYS A 38 4.02 -8.70 12.90
C LYS A 38 5.18 -8.63 13.89
N GLN A 39 5.38 -7.48 14.55
CA GLN A 39 6.43 -7.31 15.56
C GLN A 39 6.20 -8.15 16.82
N VAL A 40 4.95 -8.42 17.19
CA VAL A 40 4.63 -9.29 18.34
C VAL A 40 4.52 -10.77 17.94
N ASN A 41 4.22 -11.06 16.67
CA ASN A 41 4.08 -12.41 16.12
C ASN A 41 5.44 -13.11 15.83
N GLN A 42 6.52 -12.80 16.55
CA GLN A 42 7.85 -13.37 16.26
C GLN A 42 7.90 -14.89 16.47
N ALA A 43 7.10 -15.41 17.41
CA ALA A 43 7.01 -16.83 17.72
C ALA A 43 5.82 -17.53 17.05
N GLY A 44 5.06 -16.84 16.18
CA GLY A 44 3.86 -17.39 15.52
C GLY A 44 2.60 -17.42 16.40
N GLU A 45 2.68 -16.94 17.64
CA GLU A 45 1.57 -16.95 18.62
C GLU A 45 0.36 -16.10 18.19
N TYR A 46 0.58 -15.11 17.31
CA TYR A 46 -0.42 -14.16 16.84
C TYR A 46 -0.64 -14.25 15.33
N GLU A 47 -0.43 -15.44 14.75
CA GLU A 47 -0.54 -15.65 13.31
C GLU A 47 -1.96 -15.36 12.81
N GLN A 48 -2.98 -15.72 13.59
CA GLN A 48 -4.37 -15.47 13.23
C GLN A 48 -4.70 -13.96 13.21
N GLU A 49 -4.22 -13.21 14.20
CA GLU A 49 -4.34 -11.76 14.29
C GLU A 49 -3.60 -11.08 13.15
N PHE A 50 -2.41 -11.60 12.79
CA PHE A 50 -1.63 -11.08 11.68
C PHE A 50 -2.38 -11.24 10.36
N GLN A 51 -2.93 -12.43 10.11
CA GLN A 51 -3.74 -12.71 8.93
C GLN A 51 -5.00 -11.85 8.89
N ASN A 52 -5.68 -11.66 10.02
CA ASN A 52 -6.85 -10.80 10.10
C ASN A 52 -6.53 -9.34 9.76
N ALA A 53 -5.47 -8.78 10.37
CA ALA A 53 -5.03 -7.42 10.09
C ALA A 53 -4.57 -7.24 8.63
N ALA A 54 -3.84 -8.22 8.09
CA ALA A 54 -3.38 -8.18 6.70
C ALA A 54 -4.55 -8.22 5.71
N ARG A 55 -5.54 -9.11 5.95
CA ARG A 55 -6.74 -9.21 5.12
C ARG A 55 -7.53 -7.91 5.14
N GLU A 56 -7.73 -7.31 6.30
CA GLU A 56 -8.50 -6.07 6.40
C GLU A 56 -7.79 -4.90 5.69
N TYR A 57 -6.46 -4.84 5.77
CA TYR A 57 -5.70 -3.86 5.01
C TYR A 57 -5.83 -4.09 3.49
N GLU A 58 -5.78 -5.35 3.03
CA GLU A 58 -6.02 -5.68 1.62
C GLU A 58 -7.41 -5.26 1.15
N GLU A 59 -8.44 -5.49 1.96
CA GLU A 59 -9.81 -5.07 1.67
C GLU A 59 -9.90 -3.53 1.59
N PHE A 60 -9.27 -2.80 2.51
CA PHE A 60 -9.17 -1.34 2.44
C PHE A 60 -8.55 -0.88 1.12
N VAL A 61 -7.47 -1.53 0.67
CA VAL A 61 -6.79 -1.14 -0.59
C VAL A 61 -7.73 -1.20 -1.79
N THR A 62 -8.71 -2.09 -1.80
CA THR A 62 -9.72 -2.14 -2.88
C THR A 62 -10.66 -0.94 -2.89
N ARG A 63 -10.81 -0.26 -1.75
CA ARG A 63 -11.64 0.94 -1.55
C ARG A 63 -10.83 2.24 -1.52
N ASP A 64 -9.49 2.13 -1.51
CA ASP A 64 -8.59 3.27 -1.49
C ASP A 64 -8.56 3.98 -2.86
N PRO A 65 -9.08 5.22 -2.97
CA PRO A 65 -9.10 5.96 -4.23
C PRO A 65 -7.69 6.32 -4.72
N ILE A 66 -6.73 6.49 -3.81
CA ILE A 66 -5.33 6.77 -4.16
C ILE A 66 -4.75 5.54 -4.85
N TYR A 67 -4.95 4.36 -4.28
CA TYR A 67 -4.57 3.10 -4.91
C TYR A 67 -5.21 2.93 -6.30
N ALA A 68 -6.54 3.12 -6.40
CA ALA A 68 -7.26 2.96 -7.66
C ALA A 68 -6.70 3.87 -8.77
N LYS A 69 -6.44 5.14 -8.46
CA LYS A 69 -5.89 6.11 -9.39
C LYS A 69 -4.43 5.79 -9.75
N LEU A 70 -3.57 5.47 -8.78
CA LEU A 70 -2.19 5.06 -9.05
C LEU A 70 -2.14 3.87 -10.01
N ILE A 71 -2.97 2.85 -9.77
CA ILE A 71 -3.02 1.65 -10.60
C ILE A 71 -3.57 1.93 -12.00
N SER A 72 -4.54 2.83 -12.14
CA SER A 72 -5.06 3.24 -13.45
C SER A 72 -3.99 3.84 -14.37
N VAL A 73 -2.93 4.42 -13.81
CA VAL A 73 -1.81 4.99 -14.58
C VAL A 73 -0.64 4.01 -14.67
N LEU A 74 -0.30 3.34 -13.57
CA LEU A 74 0.84 2.42 -13.50
C LEU A 74 0.64 1.17 -14.38
N ILE A 75 -0.56 0.58 -14.42
CA ILE A 75 -0.78 -0.64 -15.22
C ILE A 75 -0.57 -0.39 -16.72
N PRO A 76 -1.22 0.61 -17.36
CA PRO A 76 -0.96 0.91 -18.76
C PRO A 76 0.52 1.18 -19.03
N PHE A 77 1.18 1.91 -18.13
CA PHE A 77 2.60 2.22 -18.27
C PHE A 77 3.50 0.98 -18.22
N ILE A 78 3.26 0.05 -17.28
CA ILE A 78 4.00 -1.22 -17.20
C ILE A 78 3.70 -2.09 -18.42
N LYS A 79 2.45 -2.11 -18.90
CA LYS A 79 2.06 -2.86 -20.10
C LYS A 79 2.82 -2.36 -21.34
N SER A 80 3.03 -1.05 -21.46
CA SER A 80 3.82 -0.44 -22.55
C SER A 80 5.33 -0.60 -22.37
N ASN A 81 5.81 -0.94 -21.18
CA ASN A 81 7.23 -1.08 -20.86
C ASN A 81 7.50 -2.41 -20.12
N PRO A 82 7.32 -3.56 -20.78
CA PRO A 82 7.50 -4.86 -20.13
C PRO A 82 8.94 -5.04 -19.67
N GLY A 83 9.11 -5.39 -18.39
CA GLY A 83 10.44 -5.55 -17.78
C GLY A 83 11.01 -4.26 -17.17
N ILE A 84 10.24 -3.16 -17.14
CA ILE A 84 10.65 -1.93 -16.45
C ILE A 84 10.94 -2.18 -14.98
N LEU A 85 11.96 -1.51 -14.44
CA LEU A 85 12.29 -1.60 -13.02
C LEU A 85 11.44 -0.62 -12.20
N GLN A 86 10.99 -1.05 -11.02
CA GLN A 86 10.27 -0.20 -10.06
C GLN A 86 11.04 1.11 -9.74
N SER A 87 12.37 1.04 -9.67
CA SER A 87 13.25 2.19 -9.47
C SER A 87 13.23 3.18 -10.63
N GLU A 88 12.91 2.75 -11.84
CA GLU A 88 12.78 3.62 -13.02
C GLU A 88 11.42 4.32 -13.01
N ILE A 89 10.34 3.59 -12.71
CA ILE A 89 9.00 4.17 -12.47
C ILE A 89 9.08 5.29 -11.43
N SER A 90 9.75 5.01 -10.30
CA SER A 90 9.90 5.94 -9.18
C SER A 90 10.68 7.22 -9.51
N LYS A 91 11.37 7.28 -10.66
CA LYS A 91 12.07 8.49 -11.15
C LYS A 91 11.20 9.31 -12.10
N GLN A 92 10.29 8.66 -12.84
CA GLN A 92 9.50 9.31 -13.90
C GLN A 92 8.14 9.81 -13.40
N PHE A 93 7.51 9.08 -12.48
CA PHE A 93 6.14 9.32 -12.01
C PHE A 93 5.91 10.48 -11.01
N PRO A 94 6.91 10.96 -10.23
CA PRO A 94 6.68 12.10 -9.32
C PRO A 94 6.24 13.40 -10.02
N ASN A 95 6.39 13.50 -11.35
CA ASN A 95 6.11 14.72 -12.11
C ASN A 95 4.70 14.80 -12.72
N MET A 96 3.80 13.86 -12.39
CA MET A 96 2.41 13.92 -12.86
C MET A 96 1.55 14.79 -11.91
N ASP A 97 0.54 15.46 -12.45
CA ASP A 97 -0.41 16.23 -11.64
C ASP A 97 -1.41 15.28 -10.97
N TRP A 98 -1.35 15.23 -9.64
CA TRP A 98 -2.22 14.43 -8.78
C TRP A 98 -3.12 15.29 -7.90
N SER A 99 -3.18 16.61 -8.16
CA SER A 99 -3.95 17.58 -7.36
C SER A 99 -5.46 17.29 -7.29
N GLU A 100 -5.97 16.45 -8.20
CA GLU A 100 -7.36 15.95 -8.19
C GLU A 100 -7.63 14.88 -7.11
N LEU A 101 -6.60 14.26 -6.51
CA LEU A 101 -6.75 13.27 -5.43
C LEU A 101 -7.01 13.96 -4.08
N TYR A 102 -8.24 14.45 -3.90
CA TYR A 102 -8.74 15.02 -2.63
C TYR A 102 -7.92 16.20 -2.10
N GLN A 103 -8.24 16.70 -0.90
CA GLN A 103 -7.57 17.81 -0.20
C GLN A 103 -6.08 17.56 0.14
N TYR A 104 -5.45 16.56 -0.49
CA TYR A 104 -4.05 16.24 -0.28
C TYR A 104 -3.19 17.09 -1.20
N THR A 105 -2.76 18.24 -0.68
CA THR A 105 -1.80 19.15 -1.33
C THR A 105 -0.37 18.60 -1.38
N ARG A 106 -0.18 17.27 -1.39
CA ARG A 106 1.15 16.64 -1.37
C ARG A 106 1.45 15.90 -2.65
N GLU A 107 2.72 15.94 -3.05
CA GLU A 107 3.22 15.17 -4.17
C GLU A 107 3.18 13.65 -3.87
N ILE A 108 3.04 12.87 -4.94
CA ILE A 108 3.15 11.41 -4.89
C ILE A 108 4.60 11.03 -4.61
N SER A 109 4.81 10.25 -3.55
CA SER A 109 6.12 9.82 -3.12
C SER A 109 6.48 8.44 -3.68
N ARG A 110 7.75 8.03 -3.50
CA ARG A 110 8.20 6.69 -3.89
C ARG A 110 7.49 5.58 -3.09
N GLU A 111 7.10 5.89 -1.86
CA GLU A 111 6.37 5.00 -0.97
C GLU A 111 4.95 4.74 -1.50
N ASP A 112 4.30 5.73 -2.09
CA ASP A 112 2.98 5.59 -2.75
C ASP A 112 3.06 4.63 -3.94
N ILE A 113 4.07 4.82 -4.80
CA ILE A 113 4.32 3.93 -5.94
C ILE A 113 4.62 2.51 -5.44
N SER A 114 5.49 2.37 -4.44
CA SER A 114 5.89 1.08 -3.89
C SER A 114 4.70 0.33 -3.26
N TYR A 115 3.83 1.04 -2.55
CA TYR A 115 2.58 0.53 -2.01
C TYR A 115 1.64 0.02 -3.11
N ALA A 116 1.39 0.84 -4.13
CA ALA A 116 0.50 0.48 -5.23
C ALA A 116 1.00 -0.77 -5.96
N LEU A 117 2.30 -0.82 -6.29
CA LEU A 117 2.90 -1.98 -6.95
C LEU A 117 2.87 -3.23 -6.06
N TYR A 118 3.11 -3.10 -4.75
CA TYR A 118 3.02 -4.22 -3.81
C TYR A 118 1.62 -4.86 -3.83
N PHE A 119 0.57 -4.05 -3.66
CA PHE A 119 -0.80 -4.57 -3.64
C PHE A 119 -1.31 -5.00 -5.00
N ALA A 120 -0.91 -4.34 -6.09
CA ALA A 120 -1.21 -4.81 -7.44
C ALA A 120 -0.64 -6.21 -7.69
N ALA A 121 0.57 -6.49 -7.22
CA ALA A 121 1.15 -7.82 -7.33
C ALA A 121 0.42 -8.84 -6.46
N LYS A 122 0.07 -8.45 -5.22
CA LYS A 122 -0.71 -9.30 -4.31
C LYS A 122 -2.09 -9.66 -4.87
N GLN A 123 -2.71 -8.73 -5.58
CA GLN A 123 -3.99 -8.92 -6.28
C GLN A 123 -3.84 -9.58 -7.67
N GLY A 124 -2.64 -9.99 -8.07
CA GLY A 124 -2.39 -10.66 -9.35
C GLY A 124 -2.50 -9.75 -10.60
N LYS A 125 -2.53 -8.42 -10.43
CA LYS A 125 -2.62 -7.47 -11.55
C LYS A 125 -1.29 -7.26 -12.28
N ILE A 126 -0.18 -7.51 -11.58
CA ILE A 126 1.19 -7.48 -12.11
C ILE A 126 2.01 -8.60 -11.47
N SER A 127 3.11 -8.98 -12.11
CA SER A 127 4.18 -9.77 -11.50
C SER A 127 5.35 -8.88 -11.10
N ARG A 128 6.01 -9.25 -9.98
CA ARG A 128 7.20 -8.57 -9.46
C ARG A 128 8.32 -9.58 -9.30
N THR A 129 9.36 -9.46 -10.13
CA THR A 129 10.54 -10.33 -10.05
C THR A 129 11.72 -9.54 -9.50
N LYS A 130 12.32 -9.98 -8.39
CA LYS A 130 13.46 -9.28 -7.79
C LYS A 130 14.65 -9.28 -8.76
N LYS A 131 15.21 -8.10 -9.03
CA LYS A 131 16.42 -7.88 -9.85
C LYS A 131 17.36 -6.96 -9.09
N GLY A 132 18.37 -7.55 -8.44
CA GLY A 132 19.30 -6.81 -7.58
C GLY A 132 18.58 -6.08 -6.43
N ARG A 133 18.65 -4.75 -6.43
CA ARG A 133 18.03 -3.86 -5.43
C ARG A 133 16.62 -3.37 -5.82
N SER A 134 16.08 -3.85 -6.93
CA SER A 134 14.79 -3.42 -7.48
C SER A 134 13.92 -4.61 -7.89
N TYR A 135 12.73 -4.32 -8.43
CA TYR A 135 11.81 -5.31 -8.96
C TYR A 135 11.54 -5.01 -10.43
N GLU A 136 11.69 -6.02 -11.28
CA GLU A 136 11.20 -6.04 -12.65
C GLU A 136 9.69 -6.27 -12.65
N LEU A 137 8.97 -5.49 -13.45
CA LEU A 137 7.51 -5.45 -13.46
C LEU A 137 6.98 -5.92 -14.82
N LYS A 138 5.93 -6.76 -14.79
CA LYS A 138 5.18 -7.19 -15.97
C LYS A 138 3.70 -7.30 -15.64
N VAL A 139 2.82 -7.01 -16.60
CA VAL A 139 1.38 -7.30 -16.53
C VAL A 139 1.14 -8.71 -17.04
#